data_AF-A0AAU3DUE0-F1
#
_entry.id   AF-A0AAU3DUE0-F1
#
_cell.length_a   1.000
_cell.length_b   1.000
_cell.length_c   1.000
_cell.angle_alpha   90.00
_cell.angle_beta   90.00
_cell.angle_gamma   90.00
#
_symmetry.space_group_name_H-M   'P 1'
#
loop_
_entity.id
_entity.type
_entity.pdbx_description
1 polymer ?
#
loop_
_entity_poly.entity_id
_entity_poly.type
_entity_poly.pdbx_seq_one_letter_code
_entity_poly.pdbx_strand_id
1 'polypeptide(L)'
;MGVAEVPGRVDGRAARAERTRAAIVEAHLALISEGDLRPTGERIAERAGISLRTLWTNFKDMETLFEASGQELLRQQDAAYRPISPALPLAKRVDAFCRQRARLLQLIAPSARAAQMREPVSGQLHRNRLKHIARVRDEVEQLFAAELEHAGPGREQLVSALVATSMWPAWSMLRDGLGLGVDQARAVMTRTVAALLADLAAR
;
A
#
# COMPACT_ATOMS: atom_id res chain seq x y z
N MET A 1 35.87 39.73 -23.73
CA MET A 1 34.60 39.84 -23.00
C MET A 1 33.91 38.48 -23.03
N GLY A 2 33.92 37.75 -21.93
CA GLY A 2 33.19 36.49 -21.78
C GLY A 2 32.25 36.63 -20.59
N VAL A 3 30.94 36.60 -20.83
CA VAL A 3 29.94 36.58 -19.77
C VAL A 3 29.82 35.14 -19.31
N ALA A 4 30.22 34.89 -18.06
CA ALA A 4 30.01 33.61 -17.39
C ALA A 4 28.52 33.48 -17.03
N GLU A 5 27.86 32.51 -17.64
CA GLU A 5 26.51 32.09 -17.29
C GLU A 5 26.54 31.36 -15.94
N VAL A 6 25.69 31.75 -14.99
CA VAL A 6 25.67 31.19 -13.63
C VAL A 6 24.65 30.04 -13.56
N PRO A 7 25.07 28.76 -13.42
CA PRO A 7 24.18 27.64 -13.16
C PRO A 7 24.02 27.47 -11.65
N GLY A 8 22.85 27.79 -11.08
CA GLY A 8 22.61 27.55 -9.65
C GLY A 8 21.32 28.12 -9.04
N ARG A 9 20.65 29.07 -9.71
CA ARG A 9 19.42 29.71 -9.18
C ARG A 9 18.12 28.93 -9.46
N VAL A 10 18.16 27.97 -10.38
CA VAL A 10 17.03 27.12 -10.77
C VAL A 10 16.94 25.90 -9.84
N ASP A 11 18.07 25.24 -9.58
CA ASP A 11 18.14 24.04 -8.74
C ASP A 11 17.69 24.28 -7.30
N GLY A 12 18.07 25.40 -6.69
CA GLY A 12 17.66 25.74 -5.33
C GLY A 12 16.15 25.99 -5.18
N ARG A 13 15.46 26.44 -6.24
CA ARG A 13 14.01 26.62 -6.23
C ARG A 13 13.28 25.28 -6.39
N ALA A 14 13.73 24.44 -7.32
CA ALA A 14 13.19 23.09 -7.50
C ALA A 14 13.37 22.25 -6.23
N ALA A 15 14.57 22.24 -5.65
CA ALA A 15 14.86 21.51 -4.41
C ALA A 15 14.07 22.04 -3.19
N ARG A 16 13.69 23.32 -3.17
CA ARG A 16 12.80 23.85 -2.13
C ARG A 16 11.36 23.41 -2.35
N ALA A 17 10.88 23.44 -3.60
CA ALA A 17 9.53 22.99 -3.94
C ALA A 17 9.34 21.51 -3.57
N GLU A 18 10.29 20.65 -3.92
CA GLU A 18 10.24 19.22 -3.58
C GLU A 18 10.25 18.97 -2.06
N ARG A 19 11.07 19.72 -1.30
CA ARG A 19 11.05 19.63 0.17
C ARG A 19 9.70 20.04 0.77
N THR A 20 9.10 21.11 0.24
CA THR A 20 7.76 21.53 0.69
C THR A 20 6.70 20.48 0.35
N ARG A 21 6.74 19.90 -0.86
CA ARG A 21 5.84 18.80 -1.24
C ARG A 21 5.98 17.60 -0.32
N ALA A 22 7.21 17.19 -0.01
CA ALA A 22 7.49 16.09 0.90
C ALA A 22 6.93 16.36 2.31
N ALA A 23 7.15 17.56 2.86
CA ALA A 23 6.63 17.94 4.17
C ALA A 23 5.09 17.93 4.24
N ILE A 24 4.41 18.32 3.17
CA ILE A 24 2.93 18.26 3.09
C ILE A 24 2.46 16.79 3.08
N VAL A 25 3.11 15.93 2.29
CA VAL A 25 2.77 14.49 2.22
C VAL A 25 3.02 13.82 3.57
N GLU A 26 4.14 14.12 4.23
CA GLU A 26 4.47 13.63 5.56
C GLU A 26 3.42 14.06 6.58
N ALA A 27 3.05 15.33 6.60
CA ALA A 27 2.01 15.85 7.49
C ALA A 27 0.65 15.16 7.26
N HIS A 28 0.27 14.96 6.00
CA HIS A 28 -0.96 14.25 5.65
C HIS A 28 -0.97 12.79 6.14
N LEU A 29 0.10 12.04 5.90
CA LEU A 29 0.22 10.65 6.36
C LEU A 29 0.35 10.53 7.88
N ALA A 30 1.01 11.49 8.54
CA ALA A 30 1.13 11.55 9.99
C ALA A 30 -0.24 11.75 10.66
N LEU A 31 -1.04 12.71 10.18
CA LEU A 31 -2.40 12.93 10.70
C LEU A 31 -3.26 11.67 10.60
N ILE A 32 -3.19 10.97 9.46
CA ILE A 32 -3.90 9.70 9.27
C ILE A 32 -3.41 8.64 10.27
N SER A 33 -2.10 8.55 10.48
CA SER A 33 -1.49 7.60 11.42
C SER A 33 -1.86 7.89 12.88
N GLU A 34 -2.10 9.16 13.21
CA GLU A 34 -2.57 9.63 14.52
C GLU A 34 -4.09 9.44 14.72
N GLY A 35 -4.81 8.96 13.69
CA GLY A 35 -6.24 8.62 13.75
C GLY A 35 -7.18 9.64 13.13
N ASP A 36 -6.66 10.76 12.58
CA ASP A 36 -7.46 11.65 11.74
C ASP A 36 -7.64 11.03 10.36
N LEU A 37 -8.72 10.26 10.19
CA LEU A 37 -9.02 9.55 8.94
C LEU A 37 -9.51 10.46 7.81
N ARG A 38 -9.75 11.75 8.09
CA ARG A 38 -10.29 12.71 7.12
C ARG A 38 -9.62 14.08 7.29
N PRO A 39 -8.28 14.16 7.22
CA PRO A 39 -7.57 15.39 7.47
C PRO A 39 -7.98 16.46 6.46
N THR A 40 -8.27 17.66 6.94
CA THR A 40 -8.61 18.81 6.08
C THR A 40 -7.34 19.50 5.59
N GLY A 41 -7.45 20.30 4.52
CA GLY A 41 -6.31 21.08 4.02
C GLY A 41 -5.73 22.00 5.08
N GLU A 42 -6.57 22.60 5.94
CA GLU A 42 -6.17 23.45 7.05
C GLU A 42 -5.30 22.68 8.05
N ARG A 43 -5.76 21.50 8.49
CA ARG A 43 -5.01 20.66 9.43
C ARG A 43 -3.68 20.19 8.85
N ILE A 44 -3.67 19.82 7.56
CA ILE A 44 -2.45 19.39 6.88
C ILE A 44 -1.45 20.55 6.78
N ALA A 45 -1.92 21.75 6.41
CA ALA A 45 -1.08 22.95 6.30
C ALA A 45 -0.51 23.34 7.67
N GLU A 46 -1.34 23.33 8.72
CA GLU A 46 -0.92 23.57 10.10
C GLU A 46 0.15 22.57 10.56
N ARG A 47 -0.09 21.27 10.37
CA ARG A 47 0.86 20.20 10.73
C ARG A 47 2.18 20.31 9.97
N ALA A 48 2.14 20.75 8.72
CA ALA A 48 3.33 20.97 7.87
C ALA A 48 4.04 22.31 8.16
N GLY A 49 3.49 23.18 9.02
CA GLY A 49 4.07 24.49 9.32
C GLY A 49 4.04 25.47 8.14
N ILE A 50 3.04 25.36 7.26
CA ILE A 50 2.88 26.21 6.07
C ILE A 50 1.50 26.86 6.01
N SER A 51 1.33 27.85 5.12
CA SER A 51 0.00 28.40 4.85
C SER A 51 -0.85 27.47 3.99
N LEU A 52 -2.18 27.56 4.13
CA LEU A 52 -3.13 26.85 3.27
C LEU A 52 -2.92 27.20 1.78
N ARG A 53 -2.58 28.46 1.49
CA ARG A 53 -2.23 28.90 0.13
C ARG A 53 -1.00 28.16 -0.41
N THR A 54 0.03 27.97 0.42
CA THR A 54 1.24 27.23 0.06
C THR A 54 0.90 25.77 -0.25
N LEU A 55 0.02 25.15 0.54
CA LEU A 55 -0.45 23.80 0.29
C LEU A 55 -1.10 23.71 -1.09
N TRP A 56 -2.07 24.58 -1.40
CA TRP A 56 -2.77 24.54 -2.69
C TRP A 56 -1.96 25.03 -3.88
N THR A 57 -0.86 25.76 -3.65
CA THR A 57 0.12 26.08 -4.69
C THR A 57 0.94 24.85 -5.08
N ASN A 58 1.20 23.94 -4.13
CA ASN A 58 1.92 22.70 -4.38
C ASN A 58 0.99 21.60 -4.89
N PHE A 59 -0.22 21.48 -4.35
CA PHE A 59 -1.20 20.46 -4.73
C PHE A 59 -2.47 21.15 -5.21
N LYS A 60 -2.91 20.88 -6.45
CA LYS A 60 -4.08 21.54 -7.03
C LYS A 60 -5.35 21.28 -6.20
N ASP A 61 -5.44 20.08 -5.64
CA ASP A 61 -6.58 19.55 -4.90
C ASP A 61 -6.17 18.35 -4.05
N MET A 62 -7.13 17.79 -3.31
CA MET A 62 -6.91 16.58 -2.51
C MET A 62 -6.55 15.36 -3.37
N GLU A 63 -7.03 15.25 -4.62
CA GLU A 63 -6.71 14.11 -5.48
C GLU A 63 -5.22 14.08 -5.81
N THR A 64 -4.62 15.24 -6.16
CA THR A 64 -3.16 15.34 -6.38
C THR A 64 -2.35 15.06 -5.11
N LEU A 65 -2.87 15.39 -3.93
CA LEU A 65 -2.24 15.02 -2.66
C LEU A 65 -2.36 13.52 -2.36
N PHE A 66 -3.51 12.90 -2.66
CA PHE A 66 -3.71 11.46 -2.52
C PHE A 66 -2.83 10.66 -3.47
N GLU A 67 -2.53 11.19 -4.65
CA GLU A 67 -1.57 10.60 -5.57
C GLU A 67 -0.17 10.56 -4.93
N ALA A 68 0.35 11.71 -4.50
CA ALA A 68 1.68 11.79 -3.90
C ALA A 68 1.79 10.99 -2.59
N SER A 69 0.74 11.02 -1.77
CA SER A 69 0.67 10.22 -0.54
C SER A 69 0.63 8.72 -0.84
N GLY A 70 -0.08 8.32 -1.89
CA GLY A 70 -0.09 6.93 -2.38
C GLY A 70 1.28 6.47 -2.89
N GLN A 71 2.02 7.35 -3.58
CA GLN A 71 3.38 7.08 -4.03
C GLN A 71 4.34 6.91 -2.85
N GLU A 72 4.25 7.77 -1.84
CA GLU A 72 5.07 7.65 -0.64
C GLU A 72 4.75 6.37 0.15
N LEU A 73 3.46 6.02 0.29
CA LEU A 73 3.07 4.76 0.94
C LEU A 73 3.54 3.52 0.15
N LEU A 74 3.58 3.61 -1.18
CA LEU A 74 4.14 2.56 -2.02
C LEU A 74 5.65 2.42 -1.79
N ARG A 75 6.38 3.54 -1.73
CA ARG A 75 7.82 3.56 -1.42
C ARG A 75 8.12 2.92 -0.05
N GLN A 76 7.31 3.21 0.96
CA GLN A 76 7.43 2.60 2.30
C GLN A 76 7.18 1.08 2.26
N GLN A 77 6.18 0.63 1.51
CA GLN A 77 5.92 -0.80 1.30
C GLN A 77 7.08 -1.49 0.58
N ASP A 78 7.62 -0.89 -0.47
CA ASP A 78 8.77 -1.41 -1.21
C ASP A 78 10.00 -1.54 -0.30
N ALA A 79 10.26 -0.54 0.54
CA ALA A 79 11.35 -0.57 1.52
C ALA A 79 11.16 -1.66 2.60
N ALA A 80 9.92 -1.98 2.95
CA ALA A 80 9.57 -3.02 3.93
C ALA A 80 9.48 -4.43 3.31
N TYR A 81 9.29 -4.54 2.00
CA TYR A 81 9.16 -5.80 1.28
C TYR A 81 10.47 -6.58 1.23
N ARG A 82 10.39 -7.89 1.41
CA ARG A 82 11.50 -8.84 1.32
C ARG A 82 11.11 -9.97 0.37
N PRO A 83 11.81 -10.15 -0.76
CA PRO A 83 11.51 -11.24 -1.69
C PRO A 83 11.51 -12.61 -1.00
N ILE A 84 10.52 -13.44 -1.33
CA ILE A 84 10.42 -14.82 -0.87
C ILE A 84 10.84 -15.72 -2.02
N SER A 85 11.74 -16.67 -1.76
CA SER A 85 12.19 -17.59 -2.80
C SER A 85 11.07 -18.57 -3.22
N PRO A 86 10.72 -18.66 -4.52
CA PRO A 86 9.79 -19.66 -5.04
C PRO A 86 10.27 -21.10 -4.87
N ALA A 87 11.58 -21.31 -4.66
CA ALA A 87 12.18 -22.64 -4.48
C ALA A 87 11.95 -23.24 -3.08
N LEU A 88 11.38 -22.47 -2.15
CA LEU A 88 11.04 -22.99 -0.82
C LEU A 88 9.89 -24.00 -0.91
N PRO A 89 9.85 -25.01 -0.01
CA PRO A 89 8.67 -25.87 0.14
C PRO A 89 7.39 -25.05 0.34
N LEU A 90 6.28 -25.50 -0.24
CA LEU A 90 5.01 -24.76 -0.25
C LEU A 90 4.60 -24.24 1.14
N ALA A 91 4.64 -25.09 2.16
CA ALA A 91 4.31 -24.68 3.53
C ALA A 91 5.18 -23.51 4.04
N LYS A 92 6.47 -23.47 3.68
CA LYS A 92 7.38 -22.37 4.04
C LYS A 92 7.09 -21.11 3.23
N ARG A 93 6.73 -21.23 1.94
CA ARG A 93 6.28 -20.08 1.12
C ARG A 93 5.01 -19.46 1.68
N VAL A 94 4.04 -20.27 2.08
CA VAL A 94 2.78 -19.80 2.66
C VAL A 94 3.02 -19.07 3.98
N ASP A 95 3.78 -19.63 4.93
CA ASP A 95 4.09 -18.92 6.19
C ASP A 95 4.84 -17.61 5.92
N ALA A 96 5.84 -17.62 5.04
CA ALA A 96 6.61 -16.43 4.70
C ALA A 96 5.73 -15.35 4.07
N PHE A 97 4.87 -15.73 3.11
CA PHE A 97 3.92 -14.84 2.44
C PHE A 97 2.95 -14.22 3.43
N CYS A 98 2.29 -15.02 4.27
CA CYS A 98 1.31 -14.51 5.24
C CYS A 98 1.96 -13.64 6.31
N ARG A 99 3.19 -13.96 6.75
CA ARG A 99 3.95 -13.13 7.69
C ARG A 99 4.32 -11.77 7.08
N GLN A 100 4.82 -11.76 5.85
CA GLN A 100 5.13 -10.52 5.14
C GLN A 100 3.86 -9.71 4.88
N ARG A 101 2.80 -10.36 4.40
CA ARG A 101 1.51 -9.72 4.11
C ARG A 101 0.92 -9.06 5.35
N ALA A 102 0.90 -9.76 6.48
CA ALA A 102 0.45 -9.21 7.76
C ALA A 102 1.26 -7.97 8.19
N ARG A 103 2.59 -7.97 7.96
CA ARG A 103 3.44 -6.80 8.25
C ARG A 103 3.09 -5.61 7.35
N LEU A 104 2.98 -5.84 6.04
CA LEU A 104 2.66 -4.77 5.08
C LEU A 104 1.25 -4.22 5.31
N LEU A 105 0.28 -5.06 5.64
CA LEU A 105 -1.09 -4.65 5.95
C LEU A 105 -1.16 -3.81 7.22
N GLN A 106 -0.35 -4.12 8.24
CA GLN A 106 -0.22 -3.29 9.44
C GLN A 106 0.39 -1.93 9.12
N LEU A 107 1.45 -1.89 8.29
CA LEU A 107 2.09 -0.66 7.86
C LEU A 107 1.10 0.29 7.17
N ILE A 108 0.28 -0.23 6.25
CA ILE A 108 -0.68 0.60 5.52
C ILE A 108 -2.01 0.85 6.26
N ALA A 109 -2.22 0.22 7.42
CA ALA A 109 -3.55 0.14 8.05
C ALA A 109 -4.21 1.52 8.27
N PRO A 110 -3.53 2.56 8.77
CA PRO A 110 -4.14 3.88 8.93
C PRO A 110 -4.62 4.47 7.60
N SER A 111 -3.75 4.45 6.58
CA SER A 111 -4.06 4.93 5.23
C SER A 111 -5.15 4.13 4.54
N ALA A 112 -5.17 2.81 4.73
CA ALA A 112 -6.20 1.95 4.17
C ALA A 112 -7.58 2.23 4.78
N ARG A 113 -7.66 2.48 6.10
CA ARG A 113 -8.90 2.92 6.77
C ARG A 113 -9.40 4.27 6.24
N ALA A 114 -8.50 5.26 6.15
CA ALA A 114 -8.84 6.57 5.61
C ALA A 114 -9.33 6.48 4.16
N ALA A 115 -8.63 5.70 3.32
CA ALA A 115 -8.99 5.49 1.93
C ALA A 115 -10.36 4.81 1.78
N GLN A 116 -10.66 3.79 2.59
CA GLN A 116 -11.93 3.06 2.54
C GLN A 116 -13.15 3.98 2.74
N MET A 117 -13.02 5.05 3.53
CA MET A 117 -14.10 6.02 3.75
C MET A 117 -14.38 6.94 2.56
N ARG A 118 -13.42 7.12 1.64
CA ARG A 118 -13.48 8.11 0.56
C ARG A 118 -13.37 7.50 -0.85
N GLU A 119 -12.89 6.27 -0.98
CA GLU A 119 -12.67 5.62 -2.29
C GLU A 119 -13.90 5.67 -3.21
N PRO A 120 -15.16 5.44 -2.75
CA PRO A 120 -16.33 5.45 -3.64
C PRO A 120 -16.55 6.77 -4.39
N VAL A 121 -15.96 7.88 -3.90
CA VAL A 121 -16.08 9.21 -4.48
C VAL A 121 -14.72 9.82 -4.88
N SER A 122 -13.64 9.05 -4.82
CA SER A 122 -12.28 9.49 -5.14
C SER A 122 -11.65 8.59 -6.21
N GLY A 123 -11.49 9.14 -7.41
CA GLY A 123 -10.88 8.41 -8.53
C GLY A 123 -9.42 8.07 -8.28
N GLN A 124 -8.66 8.93 -7.61
CA GLN A 124 -7.26 8.68 -7.28
C GLN A 124 -7.11 7.57 -6.24
N LEU A 125 -7.92 7.55 -5.18
CA LEU A 125 -7.88 6.46 -4.20
C LEU A 125 -8.25 5.13 -4.84
N HIS A 126 -9.22 5.12 -5.75
CA HIS A 126 -9.54 3.93 -6.55
C HIS A 126 -8.33 3.45 -7.38
N ARG A 127 -7.65 4.35 -8.11
CA ARG A 127 -6.42 4.03 -8.85
C ARG A 127 -5.32 3.47 -7.94
N ASN A 128 -5.14 4.05 -6.75
CA ASN A 128 -4.18 3.55 -5.76
C ASN A 128 -4.52 2.12 -5.32
N ARG A 129 -5.81 1.82 -5.08
CA ARG A 129 -6.26 0.46 -4.76
C ARG A 129 -5.99 -0.52 -5.90
N LEU A 130 -6.28 -0.15 -7.14
CA LEU A 130 -6.01 -1.01 -8.30
C LEU A 130 -4.52 -1.33 -8.45
N LYS A 131 -3.63 -0.35 -8.23
CA LYS A 131 -2.17 -0.58 -8.21
C LYS A 131 -1.78 -1.59 -7.12
N HIS A 132 -2.39 -1.51 -5.93
CA HIS A 132 -2.12 -2.48 -4.87
C HIS A 132 -2.61 -3.88 -5.23
N ILE A 133 -3.82 -4.01 -5.80
CA ILE A 133 -4.37 -5.29 -6.28
C ILE A 133 -3.42 -5.94 -7.30
N ALA A 134 -2.98 -5.18 -8.31
CA ALA A 134 -2.08 -5.68 -9.34
C ALA A 134 -0.78 -6.23 -8.73
N ARG A 135 -0.19 -5.53 -7.76
CA ARG A 135 1.04 -5.99 -7.10
C ARG A 135 0.85 -7.26 -6.27
N VAL A 136 -0.26 -7.38 -5.54
CA VAL A 136 -0.56 -8.62 -4.80
C VAL A 136 -0.78 -9.77 -5.76
N ARG A 137 -1.45 -9.50 -6.89
CA ARG A 137 -1.65 -10.48 -7.96
C ARG A 137 -0.30 -10.95 -8.53
N ASP A 138 0.58 -10.02 -8.90
CA ASP A 138 1.91 -10.35 -9.43
C ASP A 138 2.73 -11.20 -8.44
N GLU A 139 2.71 -10.85 -7.16
CA GLU A 139 3.39 -11.60 -6.10
C GLU A 139 2.82 -13.02 -5.95
N VAL A 140 1.49 -13.16 -5.97
CA VAL A 140 0.81 -14.47 -5.91
C VAL A 140 1.15 -15.32 -7.13
N GLU A 141 1.07 -14.74 -8.33
CA GLU A 141 1.33 -15.43 -9.59
C GLU A 141 2.77 -15.93 -9.68
N GLN A 142 3.73 -15.14 -9.19
CA GLN A 142 5.14 -15.54 -9.15
C GLN A 142 5.45 -16.55 -8.03
N LEU A 143 4.97 -16.28 -6.81
CA LEU A 143 5.35 -17.08 -5.66
C LEU A 143 4.72 -18.47 -5.67
N PHE A 144 3.51 -18.61 -6.20
CA PHE A 144 2.74 -19.86 -6.25
C PHE A 144 2.56 -20.39 -7.67
N ALA A 145 3.47 -20.05 -8.60
CA ALA A 145 3.37 -20.41 -10.01
C ALA A 145 3.11 -21.91 -10.24
N ALA A 146 3.85 -22.78 -9.53
CA ALA A 146 3.69 -24.23 -9.63
C ALA A 146 2.27 -24.67 -9.25
N GLU A 147 1.74 -24.21 -8.11
CA GLU A 147 0.37 -24.56 -7.68
C GLU A 147 -0.68 -24.01 -8.65
N LEU A 148 -0.46 -22.79 -9.17
CA LEU A 148 -1.36 -22.16 -10.14
C LEU A 148 -1.36 -22.86 -11.50
N GLU A 149 -0.27 -23.51 -11.90
CA GLU A 149 -0.23 -24.37 -13.09
C GLU A 149 -1.05 -25.65 -12.89
N HIS A 150 -0.94 -26.29 -11.72
CA HIS A 150 -1.72 -27.48 -11.39
C HIS A 150 -3.23 -27.20 -11.30
N ALA A 151 -3.62 -25.95 -11.00
CA ALA A 151 -5.02 -25.53 -11.01
C ALA A 151 -5.69 -25.59 -12.39
N GLY A 152 -4.90 -25.58 -13.49
CA GLY A 152 -5.41 -25.65 -14.85
C GLY A 152 -6.51 -24.60 -15.13
N PRO A 153 -7.71 -25.00 -15.59
CA PRO A 153 -8.83 -24.08 -15.80
C PRO A 153 -9.26 -23.26 -14.57
N GLY A 154 -8.95 -23.74 -13.35
CA GLY A 154 -9.26 -23.05 -12.09
C GLY A 154 -8.27 -21.95 -11.70
N ARG A 155 -7.20 -21.74 -12.47
CA ARG A 155 -6.10 -20.81 -12.16
C ARG A 155 -6.60 -19.40 -11.80
N GLU A 156 -7.41 -18.78 -12.64
CA GLU A 156 -7.89 -17.40 -12.42
C GLU A 156 -8.74 -17.27 -11.15
N GLN A 157 -9.56 -18.28 -10.86
CA GLN A 157 -10.36 -18.31 -9.64
C GLN A 157 -9.46 -18.43 -8.40
N LEU A 158 -8.42 -19.28 -8.46
CA LEU A 158 -7.47 -19.44 -7.36
C LEU A 158 -6.65 -18.17 -7.13
N VAL A 159 -6.14 -17.52 -8.19
CA VAL A 159 -5.47 -16.20 -8.08
C VAL A 159 -6.41 -15.19 -7.42
N SER A 160 -7.66 -15.12 -7.87
CA SER A 160 -8.66 -14.20 -7.31
C SER A 160 -8.93 -14.47 -5.82
N ALA A 161 -9.02 -15.73 -5.41
CA ALA A 161 -9.21 -16.12 -4.02
C ALA A 161 -8.00 -15.76 -3.14
N LEU A 162 -6.78 -16.03 -3.61
CA LEU A 162 -5.54 -15.68 -2.91
C LEU A 162 -5.37 -14.17 -2.76
N VAL A 163 -5.66 -13.40 -3.81
CA VAL A 163 -5.67 -11.94 -3.76
C VAL A 163 -6.73 -11.46 -2.77
N ALA A 164 -7.99 -11.88 -2.90
CA ALA A 164 -9.08 -11.41 -2.04
C ALA A 164 -8.81 -11.65 -0.55
N THR A 165 -8.29 -12.83 -0.19
CA THR A 165 -8.01 -13.21 1.20
C THR A 165 -6.75 -12.55 1.78
N SER A 166 -5.91 -11.98 0.92
CA SER A 166 -4.65 -11.33 1.31
C SER A 166 -4.73 -9.81 1.32
N MET A 167 -5.90 -9.22 1.05
CA MET A 167 -6.07 -7.78 0.89
C MET A 167 -6.63 -7.10 2.16
N TRP A 168 -6.57 -5.76 2.17
CA TRP A 168 -7.05 -4.94 3.30
C TRP A 168 -8.47 -5.30 3.79
N PRO A 169 -9.49 -5.50 2.93
CA PRO A 169 -10.84 -5.81 3.42
C PRO A 169 -10.90 -7.10 4.26
N ALA A 170 -10.19 -8.15 3.83
CA ALA A 170 -10.12 -9.40 4.59
C ALA A 170 -9.39 -9.20 5.94
N TRP A 171 -8.26 -8.48 5.93
CA TRP A 171 -7.51 -8.19 7.15
C TRP A 171 -8.28 -7.30 8.13
N SER A 172 -8.96 -6.27 7.62
CA SER A 172 -9.83 -5.39 8.40
C SER A 172 -10.99 -6.18 9.02
N MET A 173 -11.62 -7.10 8.28
CA MET A 173 -12.63 -8.00 8.85
C MET A 173 -12.06 -8.84 10.01
N LEU A 174 -10.87 -9.42 9.86
CA LEU A 174 -10.25 -10.21 10.94
C LEU A 174 -9.91 -9.37 12.18
N ARG A 175 -9.36 -8.17 11.96
CA ARG A 175 -8.85 -7.29 13.03
C ARG A 175 -9.97 -6.50 13.70
N ASP A 176 -10.75 -5.79 12.90
CA ASP A 176 -11.72 -4.81 13.36
C ASP A 176 -13.11 -5.45 13.49
N GLY A 177 -13.48 -6.39 12.61
CA GLY A 177 -14.77 -7.09 12.65
C GLY A 177 -14.83 -8.24 13.66
N LEU A 178 -13.81 -9.10 13.67
CA LEU A 178 -13.73 -10.27 14.55
C LEU A 178 -12.89 -10.04 15.82
N GLY A 179 -12.25 -8.87 15.96
CA GLY A 179 -11.47 -8.51 17.14
C GLY A 179 -10.19 -9.33 17.35
N LEU A 180 -9.72 -10.07 16.33
CA LEU A 180 -8.58 -10.97 16.47
C LEU A 180 -7.28 -10.18 16.59
N GLY A 181 -6.35 -10.62 17.45
CA GLY A 181 -4.95 -10.18 17.53
C GLY A 181 -4.20 -10.29 16.20
N VAL A 182 -3.06 -9.60 16.05
CA VAL A 182 -2.25 -9.66 14.82
C VAL A 182 -1.82 -11.09 14.49
N ASP A 183 -1.35 -11.84 15.49
CA ASP A 183 -0.93 -13.23 15.31
C ASP A 183 -2.10 -14.16 14.99
N GLN A 184 -3.25 -13.93 15.60
CA GLN A 184 -4.48 -14.70 15.33
C GLN A 184 -4.98 -14.43 13.90
N ALA A 185 -5.02 -13.16 13.48
CA ALA A 185 -5.40 -12.78 12.12
C ALA A 185 -4.43 -13.37 11.08
N ARG A 186 -3.11 -13.34 11.36
CA ARG A 186 -2.10 -14.00 10.52
C ARG A 186 -2.32 -15.51 10.44
N ALA A 187 -2.62 -16.16 11.57
CA ALA A 187 -2.89 -17.60 11.60
C ALA A 187 -4.12 -17.97 10.77
N VAL A 188 -5.19 -17.17 10.82
CA VAL A 188 -6.38 -17.37 9.97
C VAL A 188 -6.02 -17.19 8.49
N MET A 189 -5.30 -16.13 8.11
CA MET A 189 -4.84 -15.94 6.73
C MET A 189 -3.98 -17.12 6.26
N THR A 190 -3.05 -17.60 7.10
CA THR A 190 -2.17 -18.74 6.80
C THR A 190 -2.99 -20.01 6.57
N ARG A 191 -3.98 -20.29 7.43
CA ARG A 191 -4.89 -21.42 7.27
C ARG A 191 -5.67 -21.33 5.95
N THR A 192 -6.22 -20.17 5.63
CA THR A 192 -7.00 -19.95 4.41
C THR A 192 -6.15 -20.12 3.16
N VAL A 193 -4.98 -19.47 3.10
CA VAL A 193 -4.06 -19.58 1.95
C VAL A 193 -3.56 -21.01 1.79
N ALA A 194 -3.18 -21.68 2.88
CA ALA A 194 -2.77 -23.07 2.84
C ALA A 194 -3.88 -23.99 2.31
N ALA A 195 -5.12 -23.81 2.77
CA ALA A 195 -6.26 -24.62 2.30
C ALA A 195 -6.54 -24.42 0.80
N LEU A 196 -6.47 -23.19 0.31
CA LEU A 196 -6.64 -22.88 -1.12
C LEU A 196 -5.57 -23.53 -2.02
N LEU A 197 -4.36 -23.72 -1.49
CA LEU A 197 -3.23 -24.32 -2.22
C LEU A 197 -3.11 -25.83 -2.01
N ALA A 198 -3.69 -26.38 -0.93
CA ALA A 198 -3.58 -27.79 -0.56
C ALA A 198 -4.36 -28.74 -1.49
N ASP A 199 -5.49 -28.29 -2.06
CA ASP A 199 -6.31 -29.08 -2.99
C ASP A 199 -5.57 -29.48 -4.28
N LEU A 200 -4.39 -28.91 -4.52
CA LEU A 200 -3.60 -29.07 -5.74
C LEU A 200 -2.26 -29.79 -5.52
N ALA A 201 -1.80 -29.92 -4.28
CA ALA A 201 -0.53 -30.58 -3.94
C ALA A 201 -0.68 -32.10 -3.72
N ALA A 202 -1.92 -32.61 -3.65
CA ALA A 202 -2.24 -34.02 -3.43
C ALA A 202 -2.62 -34.79 -4.71
N ARG A 203 -2.43 -34.17 -5.89
CA ARG A 203 -2.65 -34.75 -7.22
C ARG A 203 -1.36 -34.71 -8.01
#